data_AF-A0A929KA79-F1
#
_entry.id   AF-A0A929KA79-F1
#
_cell.length_a   1.000
_cell.length_b   1.000
_cell.length_c   1.000
_cell.angle_alpha   90.00
_cell.angle_beta   90.00
_cell.angle_gamma   90.00
#
_symmetry.space_group_name_H-M   'P 1'
#
loop_
_entity.id
_entity.type
_entity.pdbx_description
1 polymer ?
#
loop_
_entity_poly.entity_id
_entity_poly.type
_entity_poly.pdbx_seq_one_letter_code
_entity_poly.pdbx_strand_id
1 'polypeptide(L)'
;MEFQFQNFQNEYNAYHNIEGRIHIALQNNVANIPKTQQLRLIYDEFQNLDVKMRLAFGIREIRLNNEFVQDKEGDLKICHLLYYKLADLWFAYETFIKLFGHIAGVTKHKINWIGTAVHNNYPVDPILVNTLNIANSAFGVLYNTANKRTELIEYLNYCLPNAFGAQRVGLSAIIAKISFGPFILTHTEVLTVMYAIRNNFVHNGETTVVPAIFGYRNKARLLEILYPYLSLLLLRSTNIACVGL
;
A
#
# COMPACT_ATOMS: atom_id res chain seq x y z
N MET A 1 -11.54 11.31 3.43
CA MET A 1 -10.25 11.05 4.09
C MET A 1 -9.11 11.32 3.10
N GLU A 2 -9.18 10.74 1.91
CA GLU A 2 -8.11 10.72 0.91
C GLU A 2 -7.84 12.09 0.27
N PHE A 3 -8.89 12.89 0.05
CA PHE A 3 -8.73 14.27 -0.45
C PHE A 3 -8.04 15.23 0.52
N GLN A 4 -7.79 14.80 1.76
CA GLN A 4 -7.00 15.56 2.74
C GLN A 4 -5.50 15.25 2.61
N PHE A 5 -5.13 14.19 1.87
CA PHE A 5 -3.73 13.84 1.68
C PHE A 5 -3.12 14.76 0.63
N GLN A 6 -1.93 15.30 0.94
CA GLN A 6 -1.20 16.15 0.02
C GLN A 6 -1.00 15.44 -1.34
N ASN A 7 -1.25 16.15 -2.44
CA ASN A 7 -1.14 15.67 -3.82
C ASN A 7 -2.17 14.60 -4.27
N PHE A 8 -3.02 14.07 -3.40
CA PHE A 8 -3.91 12.97 -3.78
C PHE A 8 -4.86 13.32 -4.92
N GLN A 9 -5.53 14.48 -4.86
CA GLN A 9 -6.45 14.90 -5.92
C GLN A 9 -5.74 15.01 -7.29
N ASN A 10 -4.53 15.56 -7.30
CA ASN A 10 -3.77 15.75 -8.54
C ASN A 10 -3.35 14.39 -9.13
N GLU A 11 -2.82 13.49 -8.28
CA GLU A 11 -2.42 12.16 -8.73
C GLU A 11 -3.61 11.30 -9.15
N TYR A 12 -4.75 11.44 -8.48
CA TYR A 12 -5.99 10.76 -8.83
C TYR A 12 -6.57 11.26 -10.17
N ASN A 13 -6.53 12.56 -10.42
CA ASN A 13 -6.93 13.12 -11.71
C ASN A 13 -6.00 12.66 -12.85
N ALA A 14 -4.69 12.63 -12.60
CA ALA A 14 -3.73 12.10 -13.57
C ALA A 14 -3.96 10.60 -13.86
N TYR A 15 -4.29 9.82 -12.82
CA TYR A 15 -4.59 8.40 -12.92
C TYR A 15 -5.82 8.14 -13.81
N HIS A 16 -6.89 8.93 -13.65
CA HIS A 16 -8.10 8.80 -14.49
C HIS A 16 -7.86 9.03 -15.97
N ASN A 17 -6.83 9.80 -16.33
CA ASN A 17 -6.50 10.07 -17.73
C ASN A 17 -5.74 8.91 -18.40
N ILE A 18 -5.30 7.89 -17.65
CA ILE A 18 -4.52 6.76 -18.20
C ILE A 18 -5.36 5.96 -19.20
N GLU A 19 -6.64 5.73 -18.92
CA GLU A 19 -7.53 4.99 -19.81
C GLU A 19 -7.57 5.61 -21.21
N GLY A 20 -7.73 6.93 -21.29
CA GLY A 20 -7.69 7.68 -22.53
C GLY A 20 -6.38 7.53 -23.30
N ARG A 21 -5.23 7.51 -22.59
CA ARG A 21 -3.91 7.28 -23.21
C ARG A 21 -3.79 5.88 -23.80
N ILE A 22 -4.25 4.85 -23.08
CA ILE A 22 -4.23 3.47 -23.58
C ILE A 22 -5.10 3.35 -24.84
N HIS A 23 -6.28 4.00 -24.87
CA HIS A 23 -7.13 4.02 -26.05
C HIS A 23 -6.48 4.70 -27.26
N ILE A 24 -5.85 5.87 -27.07
CA ILE A 24 -5.11 6.56 -28.13
C ILE A 24 -3.96 5.68 -28.63
N ALA A 25 -3.20 5.05 -27.72
CA ALA A 25 -2.11 4.15 -28.06
C ALA A 25 -2.60 2.94 -28.89
N LEU A 26 -3.74 2.35 -28.53
CA LEU A 26 -4.38 1.26 -29.29
C LEU A 26 -4.75 1.70 -30.70
N GLN A 27 -5.36 2.88 -30.85
CA GLN A 27 -5.75 3.43 -32.16
C GLN A 27 -4.53 3.70 -33.05
N ASN A 28 -3.44 4.21 -32.48
CA ASN A 28 -2.21 4.52 -33.21
C ASN A 28 -1.42 3.27 -33.63
N ASN A 29 -1.70 2.11 -33.03
CA ASN A 29 -0.93 0.87 -33.26
C ASN A 29 -1.74 -0.25 -33.92
N VAL A 30 -2.92 0.02 -34.47
CA VAL A 30 -3.84 -1.00 -35.05
C VAL A 30 -3.15 -1.92 -36.07
N ALA A 31 -2.23 -1.39 -36.89
CA ALA A 31 -1.49 -2.18 -37.87
C ALA A 31 -0.35 -3.03 -37.26
N ASN A 32 0.10 -2.71 -36.05
CA ASN A 32 1.15 -3.44 -35.33
C ASN A 32 0.50 -4.47 -34.39
N ILE A 33 0.30 -5.69 -34.90
CA ILE A 33 -0.39 -6.78 -34.18
C ILE A 33 0.27 -7.10 -32.83
N PRO A 34 1.60 -7.33 -32.74
CA PRO A 34 2.24 -7.61 -31.44
C PRO A 34 2.06 -6.47 -30.43
N LYS A 35 2.21 -5.21 -30.87
CA LYS A 35 2.04 -4.05 -29.97
C LYS A 35 0.58 -3.90 -29.53
N THR A 36 -0.37 -4.10 -30.43
CA THR A 36 -1.81 -4.07 -30.12
C THR A 36 -2.18 -5.13 -29.10
N GLN A 37 -1.65 -6.37 -29.23
CA GLN A 37 -1.87 -7.42 -28.25
C GLN A 37 -1.30 -7.05 -26.88
N GLN A 38 -0.08 -6.50 -26.82
CA GLN A 38 0.51 -6.01 -25.57
C GLN A 38 -0.37 -4.91 -24.92
N LEU A 39 -0.83 -3.93 -25.71
CA LEU A 39 -1.67 -2.83 -25.24
C LEU A 39 -3.03 -3.31 -24.72
N ARG A 40 -3.59 -4.38 -25.28
CA ARG A 40 -4.82 -5.01 -24.75
C ARG A 40 -4.59 -5.64 -23.37
N LEU A 41 -3.47 -6.35 -23.19
CA LEU A 41 -3.11 -6.89 -21.86
C LEU A 41 -2.91 -5.78 -20.83
N ILE A 42 -2.26 -4.67 -21.24
CA ILE A 42 -2.09 -3.48 -20.39
C ILE A 42 -3.46 -2.88 -20.03
N TYR A 43 -4.37 -2.77 -21.00
CA TYR A 43 -5.72 -2.27 -20.76
C TYR A 43 -6.50 -3.14 -19.77
N ASP A 44 -6.51 -4.46 -19.96
CA ASP A 44 -7.24 -5.40 -19.11
C ASP A 44 -6.71 -5.37 -17.66
N GLU A 45 -5.39 -5.34 -17.48
CA GLU A 45 -4.78 -5.22 -16.14
C GLU A 45 -4.99 -3.82 -15.52
N PHE A 46 -5.03 -2.76 -16.31
CA PHE A 46 -5.38 -1.42 -15.82
C PHE A 46 -6.83 -1.35 -15.34
N GLN A 47 -7.78 -1.95 -16.07
CA GLN A 47 -9.18 -2.03 -15.63
C GLN A 47 -9.31 -2.80 -14.31
N ASN A 48 -8.59 -3.91 -14.17
CA ASN A 48 -8.54 -4.67 -12.91
C ASN A 48 -7.95 -3.84 -11.76
N LEU A 49 -6.91 -3.04 -12.03
CA LEU A 49 -6.30 -2.14 -11.06
C LEU A 49 -7.30 -1.06 -10.63
N ASP A 50 -7.98 -0.43 -11.60
CA ASP A 50 -8.95 0.63 -11.36
C ASP A 50 -10.11 0.17 -10.50
N VAL A 51 -10.68 -1.01 -10.77
CA VAL A 51 -11.72 -1.59 -9.92
C VAL A 51 -11.24 -1.74 -8.48
N LYS A 52 -10.04 -2.26 -8.25
CA LYS A 52 -9.48 -2.43 -6.89
C LYS A 52 -9.21 -1.09 -6.19
N MET A 53 -8.68 -0.11 -6.93
CA MET A 53 -8.47 1.25 -6.43
C MET A 53 -9.81 1.89 -6.01
N ARG A 54 -10.84 1.78 -6.85
CA ARG A 54 -12.18 2.29 -6.55
C ARG A 54 -12.81 1.59 -5.34
N LEU A 55 -12.63 0.28 -5.18
CA LEU A 55 -13.08 -0.43 -3.98
C LEU A 55 -12.40 0.14 -2.72
N ALA A 56 -11.08 0.27 -2.73
CA ALA A 56 -10.33 0.78 -1.59
C ALA A 56 -10.70 2.23 -1.22
N PHE A 57 -10.96 3.10 -2.20
CA PHE A 57 -11.36 4.49 -1.97
C PHE A 57 -12.86 4.63 -1.68
N GLY A 58 -13.68 3.70 -2.18
CA GLY A 58 -15.14 3.71 -2.08
C GLY A 58 -15.68 3.30 -0.72
N ILE A 59 -14.93 2.50 0.06
CA ILE A 59 -15.32 2.18 1.44
C ILE A 59 -15.25 3.47 2.26
N ARG A 60 -16.39 4.06 2.63
CA ARG A 60 -16.45 5.28 3.46
C ARG A 60 -16.71 4.99 4.93
N GLU A 61 -17.44 3.92 5.18
CA GLU A 61 -17.82 3.49 6.52
C GLU A 61 -17.97 1.97 6.56
N ILE A 62 -17.91 1.43 7.77
CA ILE A 62 -18.28 0.05 8.05
C ILE A 62 -19.39 0.11 9.08
N ARG A 63 -20.50 -0.55 8.76
CA ARG A 63 -21.60 -0.82 9.68
C ARG A 63 -21.56 -2.31 9.97
N LEU A 64 -21.43 -2.67 11.25
CA LEU A 64 -21.49 -4.06 11.67
C LEU A 64 -22.88 -4.33 12.23
N ASN A 65 -23.33 -5.58 12.14
CA ASN A 65 -24.61 -5.94 12.71
C ASN A 65 -24.48 -6.00 14.24
N ASN A 66 -25.23 -5.13 14.91
CA ASN A 66 -25.23 -4.98 16.37
C ASN A 66 -25.87 -6.16 17.10
N GLU A 67 -26.54 -7.05 16.37
CA GLU A 67 -27.06 -8.32 16.89
C GLU A 67 -25.93 -9.32 17.22
N PHE A 68 -24.79 -9.24 16.52
CA PHE A 68 -23.71 -10.22 16.63
C PHE A 68 -22.42 -9.66 17.25
N VAL A 69 -22.26 -8.34 17.27
CA VAL A 69 -21.11 -7.65 17.84
C VAL A 69 -21.58 -6.34 18.45
N GLN A 70 -21.16 -6.01 19.67
CA GLN A 70 -21.39 -4.64 20.21
C GLN A 70 -20.84 -3.59 19.23
N ASP A 71 -21.52 -2.45 19.12
CA ASP A 71 -21.11 -1.34 18.24
C ASP A 71 -19.61 -1.08 18.38
N LYS A 72 -18.88 -1.25 17.28
CA LYS A 72 -17.46 -0.89 17.22
C LYS A 72 -17.39 0.63 17.15
N GLU A 73 -17.01 1.28 18.26
CA GLU A 73 -16.89 2.74 18.35
C GLU A 73 -15.43 3.21 18.36
N GLY A 74 -15.23 4.50 18.06
CA GLY A 74 -13.93 5.17 18.15
C GLY A 74 -12.82 4.50 17.33
N ASP A 75 -11.65 4.33 17.94
CA ASP A 75 -10.43 3.80 17.29
C ASP A 75 -10.63 2.41 16.69
N LEU A 76 -11.53 1.60 17.24
CA LEU A 76 -11.84 0.27 16.75
C LEU A 76 -12.49 0.30 15.37
N LYS A 77 -13.43 1.22 15.16
CA LYS A 77 -14.09 1.45 13.87
C LYS A 77 -13.08 1.94 12.83
N ILE A 78 -12.21 2.87 13.23
CA ILE A 78 -11.16 3.43 12.38
C ILE A 78 -10.17 2.32 11.97
N CYS A 79 -9.73 1.48 12.91
CA CYS A 79 -8.88 0.35 12.61
C CYS A 79 -9.49 -0.55 11.54
N HIS A 80 -10.73 -1.02 11.75
CA HIS A 80 -11.37 -1.90 10.79
C HIS A 80 -11.49 -1.23 9.42
N LEU A 81 -11.99 0.01 9.37
CA LEU A 81 -12.09 0.78 8.13
C LEU A 81 -10.75 0.79 7.38
N LEU A 82 -9.67 1.15 8.07
CA LEU A 82 -8.35 1.24 7.46
C LEU A 82 -7.75 -0.13 7.12
N TYR A 83 -8.02 -1.20 7.88
CA TYR A 83 -7.60 -2.56 7.54
C TYR A 83 -8.21 -3.02 6.22
N TYR A 84 -9.53 -2.89 6.05
CA TYR A 84 -10.20 -3.28 4.81
C TYR A 84 -9.68 -2.43 3.63
N LYS A 85 -9.59 -1.12 3.81
CA LYS A 85 -9.02 -0.22 2.80
C LYS A 85 -7.58 -0.59 2.43
N LEU A 86 -6.73 -0.88 3.42
CA LEU A 86 -5.33 -1.26 3.20
C LEU A 86 -5.22 -2.64 2.53
N ALA A 87 -6.09 -3.58 2.87
CA ALA A 87 -6.15 -4.88 2.22
C ALA A 87 -6.52 -4.76 0.74
N ASP A 88 -7.52 -3.94 0.40
CA ASP A 88 -7.90 -3.67 -0.99
C ASP A 88 -6.82 -2.90 -1.75
N LEU A 89 -6.18 -1.90 -1.13
CA LEU A 89 -5.01 -1.23 -1.72
C LEU A 89 -3.83 -2.17 -1.94
N TRP A 90 -3.63 -3.13 -1.03
CA TRP A 90 -2.57 -4.12 -1.21
C TRP A 90 -2.86 -4.99 -2.44
N PHE A 91 -4.10 -5.46 -2.60
CA PHE A 91 -4.49 -6.17 -3.83
C PHE A 91 -4.33 -5.29 -5.07
N ALA A 92 -4.62 -4.00 -4.98
CA ALA A 92 -4.39 -3.06 -6.07
C ALA A 92 -2.89 -2.94 -6.38
N TYR A 93 -2.01 -2.87 -5.38
CA TYR A 93 -0.56 -2.90 -5.55
C TYR A 93 -0.07 -4.18 -6.24
N GLU A 94 -0.63 -5.34 -5.89
CA GLU A 94 -0.31 -6.61 -6.57
C GLU A 94 -0.73 -6.60 -8.05
N THR A 95 -1.89 -6.02 -8.37
CA THR A 95 -2.32 -5.82 -9.76
C THR A 95 -1.42 -4.82 -10.49
N PHE A 96 -0.99 -3.74 -9.84
CA PHE A 96 -0.03 -2.80 -10.42
C PHE A 96 1.30 -3.49 -10.79
N ILE A 97 1.78 -4.42 -9.97
CA ILE A 97 3.00 -5.19 -10.32
C ILE A 97 2.78 -5.99 -11.62
N LYS A 98 1.60 -6.58 -11.83
CA LYS A 98 1.26 -7.29 -13.08
C LYS A 98 1.20 -6.32 -14.26
N LEU A 99 0.50 -5.20 -14.11
CA LEU A 99 0.43 -4.12 -15.10
C LEU A 99 1.83 -3.66 -15.51
N PHE A 100 2.69 -3.35 -14.54
CA PHE A 100 4.08 -2.97 -14.80
C PHE A 100 4.85 -4.07 -15.54
N GLY A 101 4.60 -5.34 -15.22
CA GLY A 101 5.16 -6.48 -15.94
C GLY A 101 4.87 -6.45 -17.45
N HIS A 102 3.62 -6.14 -17.82
CA HIS A 102 3.24 -5.97 -19.23
C HIS A 102 3.87 -4.76 -19.89
N ILE A 103 3.96 -3.62 -19.17
CA ILE A 103 4.57 -2.38 -19.67
C ILE A 103 6.08 -2.57 -19.91
N ALA A 104 6.79 -3.11 -18.92
CA ALA A 104 8.24 -3.31 -18.97
C ALA A 104 8.66 -4.57 -19.75
N GLY A 105 7.71 -5.40 -20.20
CA GLY A 105 8.00 -6.64 -20.93
C GLY A 105 8.68 -7.71 -20.06
N VAL A 106 8.45 -7.71 -18.75
CA VAL A 106 9.04 -8.68 -17.80
C VAL A 106 8.02 -9.71 -17.36
N THR A 107 8.38 -11.00 -17.47
CA THR A 107 7.52 -12.17 -17.22
C THR A 107 7.47 -12.64 -15.76
N LYS A 108 8.09 -11.92 -14.81
CA LYS A 108 8.10 -12.37 -13.41
C LYS A 108 6.77 -12.00 -12.71
N HIS A 109 5.91 -13.02 -12.57
CA HIS A 109 4.58 -12.93 -11.96
C HIS A 109 4.54 -13.03 -10.43
N LYS A 110 5.67 -13.31 -9.76
CA LYS A 110 5.72 -13.35 -8.30
C LYS A 110 6.19 -12.00 -7.77
N ILE A 111 5.52 -11.53 -6.73
CA ILE A 111 6.00 -10.49 -5.84
C ILE A 111 7.33 -11.01 -5.26
N ASN A 112 8.45 -10.88 -5.99
CA ASN A 112 9.77 -11.01 -5.39
C ASN A 112 10.02 -9.69 -4.65
N TRP A 113 9.23 -9.62 -3.57
CA TRP A 113 9.27 -8.81 -2.37
C TRP A 113 9.56 -7.32 -2.54
N ILE A 114 8.82 -6.62 -3.43
CA ILE A 114 8.98 -5.17 -3.71
C ILE A 114 10.12 -4.99 -4.73
N GLY A 115 9.84 -5.35 -5.99
CA GLY A 115 10.85 -5.52 -7.04
C GLY A 115 11.65 -4.26 -7.30
N THR A 116 12.97 -4.32 -7.10
CA THR A 116 13.90 -3.21 -7.33
C THR A 116 13.69 -2.53 -8.68
N ALA A 117 13.45 -3.30 -9.75
CA ALA A 117 13.14 -2.77 -11.07
C ALA A 117 11.90 -1.86 -11.12
N VAL A 118 10.84 -2.19 -10.36
CA VAL A 118 9.60 -1.39 -10.26
C VAL A 118 9.86 -0.09 -9.49
N HIS A 119 10.85 -0.10 -8.58
CA HIS A 119 11.09 0.98 -7.61
C HIS A 119 12.35 1.77 -7.89
N ASN A 120 13.09 1.46 -8.96
CA ASN A 120 14.31 2.16 -9.33
C ASN A 120 14.11 3.68 -9.46
N ASN A 121 12.91 4.10 -9.87
CA ASN A 121 12.58 5.51 -10.04
C ASN A 121 12.05 6.18 -8.77
N TYR A 122 11.75 5.41 -7.70
CA TYR A 122 11.14 5.97 -6.49
C TYR A 122 12.05 6.95 -5.75
N PRO A 123 13.36 6.70 -5.59
CA PRO A 123 14.25 7.62 -4.89
C PRO A 123 14.46 8.96 -5.61
N VAL A 124 14.11 9.07 -6.89
CA VAL A 124 14.31 10.27 -7.71
C VAL A 124 12.99 10.97 -8.07
N ASP A 125 11.83 10.33 -7.86
CA ASP A 125 10.54 10.97 -8.08
C ASP A 125 10.17 11.89 -6.90
N PRO A 126 10.01 13.22 -7.12
CA PRO A 126 9.78 14.15 -6.02
C PRO A 126 8.52 13.87 -5.20
N ILE A 127 7.47 13.33 -5.84
CA ILE A 127 6.19 13.06 -5.17
C ILE A 127 6.32 11.83 -4.28
N LEU A 128 6.98 10.77 -4.77
CA LEU A 128 7.25 9.57 -3.97
C LEU A 128 8.21 9.87 -2.81
N VAL A 129 9.29 10.63 -3.06
CA VAL A 129 10.20 11.08 -2.00
C VAL A 129 9.46 11.89 -0.94
N ASN A 130 8.63 12.86 -1.33
CA ASN A 130 7.84 13.63 -0.39
C ASN A 130 6.85 12.76 0.40
N THR A 131 6.19 11.80 -0.27
CA THR A 131 5.26 10.86 0.37
C THR A 131 5.97 10.01 1.43
N LEU A 132 7.18 9.52 1.15
CA LEU A 132 8.00 8.79 2.12
C LEU A 132 8.45 9.68 3.27
N ASN A 133 8.84 10.93 3.00
CA ASN A 133 9.24 11.89 4.03
C ASN A 133 8.08 12.19 4.99
N ILE A 134 6.87 12.42 4.48
CA ILE A 134 5.66 12.63 5.29
C ILE A 134 5.42 11.40 6.19
N ALA A 135 5.49 10.19 5.63
CA ALA A 135 5.32 8.97 6.42
C ALA A 135 6.40 8.85 7.52
N ASN A 136 7.67 9.10 7.20
CA ASN A 136 8.77 9.07 8.17
C ASN A 136 8.65 10.14 9.25
N SER A 137 8.21 11.35 8.91
CA SER A 137 7.91 12.38 9.90
C SER A 137 6.79 11.92 10.84
N ALA A 138 5.73 11.32 10.32
CA ALA A 138 4.64 10.79 11.14
C ALA A 138 5.10 9.61 12.03
N PHE A 139 5.92 8.70 11.51
CA PHE A 139 6.55 7.65 12.32
C PHE A 139 7.41 8.24 13.44
N GLY A 140 8.21 9.26 13.14
CA GLY A 140 9.02 9.96 14.12
C GLY A 140 8.18 10.61 15.21
N VAL A 141 7.06 11.26 14.87
CA VAL A 141 6.14 11.85 15.85
C VAL A 141 5.51 10.80 16.76
N LEU A 142 5.08 9.65 16.21
CA LEU A 142 4.42 8.61 16.99
C LEU A 142 5.37 7.74 17.83
N TYR A 143 6.58 7.51 17.34
CA TYR A 143 7.51 6.50 17.87
C TYR A 143 8.89 7.09 18.23
N ASN A 144 8.98 8.38 18.58
CA ASN A 144 10.24 9.01 19.03
C ASN A 144 10.71 8.58 20.43
N THR A 145 9.81 8.09 21.28
CA THR A 145 10.16 7.63 22.64
C THR A 145 10.48 6.14 22.67
N ALA A 146 11.34 5.72 23.61
CA ALA A 146 11.68 4.31 23.78
C ALA A 146 10.44 3.44 24.02
N ASN A 147 9.53 3.87 24.88
CA ASN A 147 8.29 3.14 25.18
C ASN A 147 7.43 2.94 23.93
N LYS A 148 7.24 3.98 23.11
CA LYS A 148 6.46 3.87 21.87
C LYS A 148 7.13 2.99 20.82
N ARG A 149 8.46 2.98 20.76
CA ARG A 149 9.19 2.03 19.91
C ARG A 149 9.01 0.59 20.38
N THR A 150 9.06 0.33 21.69
CA THR A 150 8.79 -1.00 22.24
C THR A 150 7.39 -1.47 21.89
N GLU A 151 6.38 -0.61 22.05
CA GLU A 151 5.00 -0.89 21.63
C GLU A 151 4.92 -1.30 20.14
N LEU A 152 5.58 -0.55 19.24
CA LEU A 152 5.63 -0.88 17.81
C LEU A 152 6.37 -2.19 17.53
N ILE A 153 7.54 -2.40 18.17
CA ILE A 153 8.33 -3.63 18.03
C ILE A 153 7.52 -4.85 18.43
N GLU A 154 6.80 -4.79 19.54
CA GLU A 154 5.94 -5.89 19.97
C GLU A 154 4.83 -6.19 18.97
N TYR A 155 4.23 -5.17 18.37
CA TYR A 155 3.23 -5.38 17.33
C TYR A 155 3.82 -6.00 16.05
N LEU A 156 5.00 -5.55 15.63
CA LEU A 156 5.69 -6.13 14.47
C LEU A 156 6.15 -7.58 14.75
N ASN A 157 6.59 -7.87 15.98
CA ASN A 157 6.87 -9.22 16.43
C ASN A 157 5.62 -10.10 16.42
N TYR A 158 4.45 -9.57 16.76
CA TYR A 158 3.18 -10.28 16.65
C TYR A 158 2.81 -10.61 15.19
N CYS A 159 3.20 -9.77 14.23
CA CYS A 159 2.98 -10.04 12.79
C CYS A 159 3.99 -11.06 12.21
N LEU A 160 5.17 -11.22 12.85
CA LEU A 160 6.29 -12.01 12.33
C LEU A 160 5.99 -13.50 12.11
N PRO A 161 5.19 -14.21 12.95
CA PRO A 161 4.85 -15.62 12.72
C PRO A 161 4.12 -15.88 11.40
N ASN A 162 3.34 -14.89 10.92
CA ASN A 162 2.61 -14.96 9.65
C ASN A 162 3.40 -14.42 8.45
N ALA A 163 4.65 -13.98 8.67
CA ALA A 163 5.54 -13.55 7.61
C ALA A 163 6.38 -14.74 7.11
N PHE A 164 6.50 -14.86 5.79
CA PHE A 164 7.24 -15.95 5.14
C PHE A 164 8.33 -15.44 4.20
N GLY A 165 9.40 -16.22 4.02
CA GLY A 165 10.49 -15.92 3.08
C GLY A 165 11.09 -14.52 3.27
N ALA A 166 11.19 -13.77 2.17
CA ALA A 166 11.78 -12.43 2.15
C ALA A 166 11.06 -11.41 3.06
N GLN A 167 9.74 -11.54 3.22
CA GLN A 167 8.98 -10.69 4.15
C GLN A 167 9.45 -10.84 5.58
N ARG A 168 9.70 -12.08 6.02
CA ARG A 168 10.18 -12.36 7.38
C ARG A 168 11.54 -11.74 7.61
N VAL A 169 12.45 -11.89 6.64
CA VAL A 169 13.81 -11.33 6.70
C VAL A 169 13.77 -9.81 6.81
N GLY A 170 13.00 -9.14 5.94
CA GLY A 170 12.89 -7.69 5.97
C GLY A 170 12.18 -7.17 7.21
N LEU A 171 11.14 -7.85 7.69
CA LEU A 171 10.44 -7.45 8.92
C LEU A 171 11.37 -7.56 10.14
N SER A 172 12.16 -8.64 10.25
CA SER A 172 13.18 -8.78 11.29
C SER A 172 14.22 -7.65 11.24
N ALA A 173 14.67 -7.25 10.04
CA ALA A 173 15.61 -6.15 9.87
C ALA A 173 15.02 -4.80 10.32
N ILE A 174 13.74 -4.55 10.01
CA ILE A 174 13.01 -3.35 10.44
C ILE A 174 12.88 -3.32 11.97
N ILE A 175 12.52 -4.44 12.60
CA ILE A 175 12.43 -4.57 14.07
C ILE A 175 13.78 -4.25 14.72
N ALA A 176 14.87 -4.80 14.18
CA ALA A 176 16.22 -4.50 14.66
C ALA A 176 16.54 -3.00 14.52
N LYS A 177 16.23 -2.40 13.37
CA LYS A 177 16.45 -0.97 13.09
C LYS A 177 15.70 -0.05 14.05
N ILE A 178 14.45 -0.36 14.39
CA ILE A 178 13.65 0.42 15.36
C ILE A 178 14.27 0.32 16.77
N SER A 179 14.86 -0.82 17.13
CA SER A 179 15.46 -1.03 18.45
C SER A 179 16.66 -0.11 18.74
N PHE A 180 17.38 0.36 17.71
CA PHE A 180 18.62 1.13 17.87
C PHE A 180 18.43 2.65 18.02
N GLY A 181 17.20 3.17 17.99
CA GLY A 181 16.93 4.59 18.23
C GLY A 181 15.96 5.21 17.22
N PRO A 182 16.08 6.53 16.94
CA PRO A 182 15.37 7.16 15.85
C PRO A 182 15.64 6.43 14.53
N PHE A 183 14.59 6.19 13.75
CA PHE A 183 14.67 5.39 12.53
C PHE A 183 14.01 6.14 11.37
N ILE A 184 14.51 5.87 10.16
CA ILE A 184 13.92 6.34 8.90
C ILE A 184 13.72 5.10 8.03
N LEU A 185 12.49 4.82 7.64
CA LEU A 185 12.15 3.70 6.77
C LEU A 185 12.30 4.09 5.30
N THR A 186 12.76 3.15 4.50
CA THR A 186 12.75 3.18 3.04
C THR A 186 11.38 2.75 2.50
N HIS A 187 11.12 2.98 1.21
CA HIS A 187 9.88 2.54 0.58
C HIS A 187 9.62 1.04 0.78
N THR A 188 10.67 0.23 0.61
CA THR A 188 10.61 -1.22 0.79
C THR A 188 10.28 -1.62 2.22
N GLU A 189 10.85 -0.92 3.20
CA GLU A 189 10.56 -1.19 4.61
C GLU A 189 9.11 -0.84 4.97
N VAL A 190 8.60 0.31 4.50
CA VAL A 190 7.19 0.70 4.72
C VAL A 190 6.24 -0.32 4.10
N LEU A 191 6.48 -0.75 2.85
CA LEU A 191 5.67 -1.76 2.18
C LEU A 191 5.76 -3.13 2.87
N THR A 192 6.90 -3.47 3.46
CA THR A 192 7.07 -4.71 4.24
C THR A 192 6.22 -4.70 5.49
N VAL A 193 6.19 -3.57 6.21
CA VAL A 193 5.32 -3.37 7.37
C VAL A 193 3.85 -3.52 6.96
N MET A 194 3.42 -2.88 5.87
CA MET A 194 2.05 -3.01 5.36
C MET A 194 1.68 -4.46 5.04
N TYR A 195 2.57 -5.18 4.37
CA TYR A 195 2.30 -6.56 4.00
C TYR A 195 2.20 -7.47 5.23
N ALA A 196 3.04 -7.24 6.25
CA ALA A 196 3.02 -7.99 7.50
C ALA A 196 1.70 -7.79 8.24
N ILE A 197 1.26 -6.54 8.34
CA ILE A 197 -0.01 -6.17 8.96
C ILE A 197 -1.19 -6.78 8.21
N ARG A 198 -1.20 -6.69 6.87
CA ARG A 198 -2.24 -7.29 6.03
C ARG A 198 -2.29 -8.81 6.17
N ASN A 199 -1.14 -9.50 6.13
CA ASN A 199 -1.11 -10.95 6.28
C ASN A 199 -1.60 -11.38 7.66
N ASN A 200 -1.20 -10.65 8.69
CA ASN A 200 -1.70 -10.91 10.04
C ASN A 200 -3.22 -10.76 10.11
N PHE A 201 -3.76 -9.68 9.55
CA PHE A 201 -5.21 -9.45 9.48
C PHE A 201 -5.95 -10.58 8.74
N VAL A 202 -5.41 -11.05 7.61
CA VAL A 202 -6.03 -12.11 6.80
C VAL A 202 -5.98 -13.48 7.47
N HIS A 203 -4.88 -13.82 8.16
CA HIS A 203 -4.69 -15.15 8.75
C HIS A 203 -5.29 -15.30 10.15
N ASN A 204 -5.20 -14.26 10.97
CA ASN A 204 -5.65 -14.33 12.36
C ASN A 204 -7.00 -13.64 12.60
N GLY A 205 -7.49 -12.86 11.64
CA GLY A 205 -8.44 -11.78 11.93
C GLY A 205 -7.80 -10.74 12.85
N GLU A 206 -8.34 -9.51 12.90
CA GLU A 206 -7.92 -8.59 13.95
C GLU A 206 -8.63 -8.98 15.27
N THR A 207 -8.04 -9.91 16.01
CA THR A 207 -8.50 -10.24 17.37
C THR A 207 -8.19 -9.08 18.32
N THR A 208 -9.05 -8.89 19.30
CA THR A 208 -9.43 -7.56 19.79
C THR A 208 -8.35 -6.78 20.54
N VAL A 209 -7.21 -7.36 20.90
CA VAL A 209 -6.28 -6.74 21.86
C VAL A 209 -4.84 -7.28 21.75
N VAL A 210 -4.38 -7.83 20.61
CA VAL A 210 -3.04 -8.46 20.56
C VAL A 210 -2.04 -7.66 19.71
N PRO A 211 -0.85 -7.33 20.27
CA PRO A 211 -0.48 -7.39 21.68
C PRO A 211 -1.22 -6.30 22.48
N ALA A 212 -1.46 -6.55 23.78
CA ALA A 212 -2.32 -5.68 24.59
C ALA A 212 -1.78 -4.26 24.74
N ILE A 213 -0.46 -4.12 24.70
CA ILE A 213 0.20 -2.82 24.77
C ILE A 213 0.09 -2.01 23.46
N PHE A 214 -0.30 -2.66 22.36
CA PHE A 214 -0.54 -2.02 21.07
C PHE A 214 -2.04 -2.01 20.74
N GLY A 215 -2.81 -1.35 21.60
CA GLY A 215 -4.26 -1.24 21.47
C GLY A 215 -4.73 -0.52 20.19
N TYR A 216 -6.06 -0.47 19.99
CA TYR A 216 -6.67 0.10 18.78
C TYR A 216 -6.24 1.52 18.45
N ARG A 217 -6.00 2.36 19.45
CA ARG A 217 -5.50 3.71 19.22
C ARG A 217 -4.17 3.73 18.47
N ASN A 218 -3.23 2.88 18.87
CA ASN A 218 -1.92 2.80 18.25
C ASN A 218 -2.01 2.13 16.87
N LYS A 219 -2.85 1.09 16.73
CA LYS A 219 -3.14 0.46 15.43
C LYS A 219 -3.75 1.45 14.45
N ALA A 220 -4.77 2.20 14.86
CA ALA A 220 -5.42 3.23 14.05
C ALA A 220 -4.39 4.25 13.57
N ARG A 221 -3.59 4.80 14.49
CA ARG A 221 -2.54 5.78 14.15
C ARG A 221 -1.48 5.23 13.20
N LEU A 222 -1.07 3.97 13.37
CA LEU A 222 -0.17 3.31 12.43
C LEU A 222 -0.81 3.21 11.04
N LEU A 223 -2.06 2.73 10.98
CA LEU A 223 -2.79 2.60 9.73
C LEU A 223 -3.07 3.95 9.06
N GLU A 224 -3.27 5.02 9.83
CA GLU A 224 -3.42 6.40 9.34
C GLU A 224 -2.14 6.93 8.68
N ILE A 225 -0.96 6.35 8.96
CA ILE A 225 0.27 6.64 8.22
C ILE A 225 0.35 5.78 6.96
N LEU A 226 0.05 4.49 7.11
CA LEU A 226 0.21 3.49 6.07
C LEU A 226 -0.78 3.69 4.92
N TYR A 227 -2.05 3.93 5.21
CA TYR A 227 -3.07 4.05 4.19
C TYR A 227 -2.84 5.22 3.19
N PRO A 228 -2.56 6.46 3.63
CA PRO A 228 -2.23 7.55 2.72
C PRO A 228 -0.97 7.28 1.90
N TYR A 229 0.07 6.72 2.53
CA TYR A 229 1.31 6.40 1.86
C TYR A 229 1.08 5.42 0.70
N LEU A 230 0.37 4.31 0.93
CA LEU A 230 0.13 3.31 -0.12
C LEU A 230 -0.76 3.87 -1.23
N SER A 231 -1.76 4.67 -0.87
CA SER A 231 -2.66 5.32 -1.83
C SER A 231 -1.88 6.19 -2.81
N LEU A 232 -1.05 7.11 -2.29
CA LEU A 232 -0.25 8.02 -3.11
C LEU A 232 0.83 7.31 -3.90
N LEU A 233 1.52 6.36 -3.27
CA LEU A 233 2.51 5.51 -3.93
C LEU A 233 1.89 4.84 -5.16
N LEU A 234 0.72 4.21 -5.00
CA LEU A 234 0.10 3.44 -6.07
C LEU A 234 -0.41 4.32 -7.22
N LEU A 235 -1.04 5.45 -6.91
CA LEU A 235 -1.46 6.43 -7.92
C LEU A 235 -0.26 6.93 -8.72
N ARG A 236 0.77 7.42 -8.02
CA ARG A 236 1.95 8.00 -8.66
C ARG A 236 2.74 6.97 -9.45
N SER A 237 2.93 5.77 -8.93
CA SER A 237 3.64 4.70 -9.62
C SER A 237 2.92 4.25 -10.88
N THR A 238 1.59 4.20 -10.85
CA THR A 238 0.79 3.90 -12.05
C THR A 238 0.92 5.03 -13.07
N ASN A 239 0.83 6.29 -12.62
CA ASN A 239 1.05 7.47 -13.47
C ASN A 239 2.39 7.41 -14.19
N ILE A 240 3.49 7.15 -13.46
CA ILE A 240 4.85 7.03 -13.99
C ILE A 240 4.96 5.90 -15.01
N ALA A 241 4.47 4.69 -14.66
CA ALA A 241 4.55 3.53 -15.52
C ALA A 241 3.81 3.75 -16.85
N CYS A 242 2.70 4.47 -16.83
CA CYS A 242 1.86 4.73 -17.99
C CYS A 242 2.19 6.04 -18.74
N VAL A 243 3.27 6.77 -18.40
CA VAL A 243 3.67 7.99 -19.14
C VAL A 243 4.10 7.66 -20.58
N GLY A 244 4.75 6.53 -20.79
CA GLY A 244 5.32 6.12 -22.09
C GLY A 244 4.38 5.30 -22.98
N LEU A 245 3.09 5.22 -22.64
CA LEU A 245 2.05 4.58 -23.46
C LEU A 245 1.51 5.58 -24.48
#